data_AF-A0A2V8Q854-F1
#
_entry.id   AF-A0A2V8Q854-F1
#
_cell.length_a   1.000
_cell.length_b   1.000
_cell.length_c   1.000
_cell.angle_alpha   90.00
_cell.angle_beta   90.00
_cell.angle_gamma   90.00
#
_symmetry.space_group_name_H-M   'P 1'
#
loop_
_entity.id
_entity.type
_entity.pdbx_description
1 polymer ?
#
loop_
_entity_poly.entity_id
_entity_poly.type
_entity_poly.pdbx_seq_one_letter_code
_entity_poly.pdbx_strand_id
1 'polypeptide(L)'
;MEHLVLEVGLALALIATAALISARLRFSVVPFLILAGMAVGPHAPKIGPLDFRFIDSAPLIEFMGRVGVLFLLFYLGLEFSVSRLIKSGRSIVVGGSIYIAVNFALSLGYAALLGWPLKEVLVAAGITAISSSAIVAKVLFDLRRTANPETEMILGI
;
A
#
# COMPACT_ATOMS: atom_id res chain seq x y z
N MET A 1 -26.08 14.30 7.65
CA MET A 1 -26.10 13.71 6.29
C MET A 1 -25.41 14.61 5.27
N GLU A 2 -25.63 15.93 5.29
CA GLU A 2 -24.99 16.88 4.35
C GLU A 2 -23.45 16.87 4.42
N HIS A 3 -22.87 16.85 5.63
CA HIS A 3 -21.42 16.74 5.81
C HIS A 3 -20.82 15.43 5.27
N LEU A 4 -21.50 14.30 5.46
CA LEU A 4 -21.06 13.00 4.96
C LEU A 4 -21.00 12.98 3.42
N VAL A 5 -22.03 13.51 2.75
CA VAL A 5 -22.07 13.56 1.27
C VAL A 5 -20.96 14.47 0.74
N LEU A 6 -20.71 15.61 1.39
CA LEU A 6 -19.64 16.52 1.01
C LEU A 6 -18.26 15.88 1.20
N GLU A 7 -17.98 15.26 2.35
CA GLU A 7 -16.70 14.60 2.63
C GLU A 7 -16.43 13.48 1.62
N VAL A 8 -17.42 12.63 1.34
CA VAL A 8 -17.29 11.56 0.35
C VAL A 8 -17.10 12.13 -1.05
N GLY A 9 -17.84 13.19 -1.43
CA GLY A 9 -17.66 13.87 -2.71
C GLY A 9 -16.24 14.43 -2.86
N LEU A 10 -15.70 15.05 -1.80
CA LEU A 10 -14.34 15.59 -1.79
C LEU A 10 -13.29 14.46 -1.81
N ALA A 11 -13.54 13.35 -1.12
CA ALA A 11 -12.71 12.15 -1.19
C ALA A 11 -12.61 11.63 -2.62
N LEU A 12 -13.75 11.50 -3.32
CA LEU A 12 -13.78 11.06 -4.72
C LEU A 12 -13.04 12.04 -5.63
N ALA A 13 -13.20 13.35 -5.42
CA ALA A 13 -12.47 14.36 -6.17
C ALA A 13 -10.95 14.28 -5.95
N LEU A 14 -10.50 14.06 -4.71
CA LEU A 14 -9.08 13.85 -4.39
C LEU A 14 -8.54 12.58 -5.03
N ILE A 15 -9.28 11.47 -4.95
CA ILE A 15 -8.90 10.19 -5.58
C ILE A 15 -8.77 10.37 -7.10
N ALA A 16 -9.75 11.03 -7.74
CA ALA A 16 -9.74 11.28 -9.18
C ALA A 16 -8.55 12.17 -9.57
N THR A 17 -8.26 13.21 -8.79
CA THR A 17 -7.12 14.09 -9.01
C THR A 17 -5.79 13.35 -8.87
N ALA A 18 -5.65 12.54 -7.82
CA ALA A 18 -4.47 11.69 -7.59
C ALA A 18 -4.25 10.73 -8.77
N ALA A 19 -5.31 10.08 -9.26
CA ALA A 19 -5.25 9.19 -10.42
C ALA A 19 -4.86 9.93 -11.70
N LEU A 20 -5.37 11.15 -11.90
CA LEU A 20 -5.05 11.95 -13.09
C LEU A 20 -3.57 12.38 -13.09
N ILE A 21 -3.05 12.77 -11.92
CA ILE A 21 -1.65 13.14 -11.73
C ILE A 21 -0.75 11.92 -11.91
N SER A 22 -1.08 10.79 -11.27
CA SER A 22 -0.28 9.56 -11.37
C SER A 22 -0.20 9.05 -12.81
N ALA A 23 -1.32 9.10 -13.55
CA ALA A 23 -1.36 8.74 -14.96
C ALA A 23 -0.48 9.65 -15.82
N ARG A 24 -0.48 10.97 -15.58
CA ARG A 24 0.41 11.91 -16.29
C ARG A 24 1.89 11.65 -15.98
N LEU A 25 2.21 11.29 -14.74
CA LEU A 25 3.58 11.01 -14.31
C LEU A 25 4.04 9.57 -14.61
N ARG A 26 3.16 8.71 -15.14
CA ARG A 26 3.40 7.27 -15.37
C ARG A 26 3.89 6.56 -14.10
N PHE A 27 3.27 6.88 -12.98
CA PHE A 27 3.58 6.33 -11.66
C PHE A 27 2.35 5.63 -11.09
N SER A 28 2.54 4.72 -10.12
CA SER A 28 1.40 4.13 -9.42
C SER A 28 0.63 5.20 -8.65
N VAL A 29 -0.68 5.03 -8.55
CA VAL A 29 -1.55 5.98 -7.84
C VAL A 29 -1.37 5.92 -6.31
N VAL A 30 -0.82 4.81 -5.79
CA VAL A 30 -0.73 4.53 -4.34
C VAL A 30 -0.07 5.67 -3.54
N PRO A 31 1.10 6.21 -3.92
CA PRO A 31 1.74 7.27 -3.13
C PRO A 31 0.93 8.56 -3.10
N PHE A 32 0.25 8.90 -4.19
CA PHE A 32 -0.63 10.07 -4.25
C PHE A 32 -1.86 9.91 -3.36
N LEU A 33 -2.42 8.69 -3.27
CA LEU A 33 -3.52 8.39 -2.36
C LEU A 33 -3.08 8.44 -0.89
N ILE A 34 -1.87 7.99 -0.57
CA ILE A 34 -1.32 8.12 0.79
C ILE A 34 -1.19 9.60 1.17
N LEU A 35 -0.62 10.41 0.28
CA LEU A 35 -0.49 11.86 0.51
C LEU A 35 -1.86 12.55 0.64
N ALA A 36 -2.84 12.18 -0.21
CA ALA A 36 -4.19 12.69 -0.12
C ALA A 36 -4.84 12.31 1.23
N GLY A 37 -4.72 11.05 1.65
CA GLY A 37 -5.23 10.57 2.94
C GLY A 37 -4.56 11.26 4.13
N MET A 38 -3.26 11.53 4.07
CA MET A 38 -2.56 12.33 5.08
C MET A 38 -3.09 13.76 5.13
N ALA A 39 -3.41 14.36 3.98
CA ALA A 39 -3.92 15.73 3.88
C ALA A 39 -5.33 15.91 4.44
N VAL A 40 -6.16 14.85 4.47
CA VAL A 40 -7.53 14.86 5.03
C VAL A 40 -7.68 14.04 6.32
N GLY A 41 -6.56 13.54 6.85
CA GLY A 41 -6.54 12.71 8.04
C GLY A 41 -6.75 13.49 9.34
N PRO A 42 -6.69 12.82 10.51
CA PRO A 42 -6.94 13.46 11.81
C PRO A 42 -6.03 14.64 12.14
N HIS A 43 -4.83 14.66 11.55
CA HIS A 43 -3.82 15.71 11.70
C HIS A 43 -3.92 16.82 10.65
N ALA A 44 -4.95 16.82 9.79
CA ALA A 44 -5.10 17.84 8.77
C ALA A 44 -5.29 19.23 9.40
N PRO A 45 -4.66 20.27 8.80
CA PRO A 45 -4.76 21.63 9.32
C PRO A 45 -6.19 22.17 9.16
N LYS A 46 -6.69 22.80 10.22
CA LYS A 46 -7.90 23.63 10.13
C LYS A 46 -7.53 24.97 9.52
N ILE A 47 -8.01 25.24 8.31
CA ILE A 47 -7.76 26.51 7.62
C ILE A 47 -9.04 27.34 7.70
N GLY A 48 -9.10 28.23 8.69
CA GLY A 48 -10.27 29.08 8.92
C GLY A 48 -11.53 28.27 9.28
N PRO A 49 -12.69 28.52 8.63
CA PRO A 49 -13.93 27.77 8.89
C PRO A 49 -14.00 26.40 8.20
N LEU A 50 -13.02 26.07 7.34
CA LEU A 50 -12.99 24.80 6.60
C LEU A 50 -12.26 23.73 7.42
N ASP A 51 -13.00 22.67 7.77
CA ASP A 51 -12.44 21.47 8.38
C ASP A 51 -12.25 20.41 7.29
N PHE A 52 -10.98 20.14 6.95
CA PHE A 52 -10.62 19.14 5.94
C PHE A 52 -10.48 17.73 6.52
N ARG A 53 -10.74 17.56 7.82
CA ARG A 53 -10.66 16.26 8.49
C ARG A 53 -11.92 15.46 8.16
N PHE A 54 -11.73 14.31 7.55
CA PHE A 54 -12.82 13.39 7.20
C PHE A 54 -13.19 12.54 8.42
N ILE A 55 -13.92 13.13 9.37
CA ILE A 55 -14.24 12.46 10.64
C ILE A 55 -15.48 11.58 10.48
N ASP A 56 -16.55 12.13 9.88
CA ASP A 56 -17.82 11.44 9.76
C ASP A 56 -17.77 10.34 8.69
N SER A 57 -17.02 10.57 7.61
CA SER A 57 -16.84 9.63 6.51
C SER A 57 -15.76 8.58 6.74
N ALA A 58 -14.91 8.72 7.77
CA ALA A 58 -13.79 7.82 8.03
C ALA A 58 -14.20 6.33 8.07
N PRO A 59 -15.25 5.93 8.81
CA PRO A 59 -15.65 4.52 8.87
C PRO A 59 -16.11 3.97 7.51
N LEU A 60 -16.79 4.81 6.71
CA LEU A 60 -17.26 4.45 5.39
C LEU A 60 -16.08 4.32 4.41
N ILE A 61 -15.17 5.30 4.40
CA ILE A 61 -13.97 5.29 3.54
C ILE A 61 -13.09 4.09 3.87
N GLU A 62 -12.89 3.78 5.15
CA GLU A 62 -12.14 2.61 5.59
C GLU A 62 -12.79 1.31 5.10
N PHE A 63 -14.10 1.17 5.29
CA PHE A 63 -14.84 0.00 4.84
C PHE A 63 -14.76 -0.16 3.30
N MET A 64 -14.99 0.91 2.55
CA MET A 64 -14.87 0.93 1.09
C MET A 64 -13.45 0.61 0.63
N GLY A 65 -12.43 1.12 1.32
CA GLY A 65 -11.03 0.82 1.05
C GLY A 65 -10.70 -0.66 1.20
N ARG A 66 -11.18 -1.30 2.28
CA ARG A 66 -11.01 -2.76 2.48
C ARG A 66 -11.70 -3.56 1.37
N VAL A 67 -12.93 -3.20 1.00
CA VAL A 67 -13.67 -3.82 -0.11
C VAL A 67 -12.90 -3.67 -1.44
N GLY A 68 -12.34 -2.48 -1.70
CA GLY A 68 -11.51 -2.23 -2.88
C GLY A 68 -10.26 -3.10 -2.94
N VAL A 69 -9.56 -3.27 -1.82
CA VAL A 69 -8.39 -4.16 -1.72
C VAL A 69 -8.79 -5.63 -1.94
N LEU A 70 -9.91 -6.07 -1.38
CA LEU A 70 -10.43 -7.43 -1.60
C LEU A 70 -10.70 -7.68 -3.09
N PHE A 71 -11.37 -6.75 -3.78
CA PHE A 71 -11.63 -6.88 -5.21
C PHE A 71 -10.35 -6.82 -6.05
N LEU A 72 -9.39 -5.96 -5.69
CA LEU A 72 -8.09 -5.91 -6.36
C LEU A 72 -7.36 -7.25 -6.27
N LEU A 73 -7.23 -7.80 -5.06
CA LEU A 73 -6.55 -9.07 -4.84
C LEU A 73 -7.29 -10.24 -5.49
N PHE A 74 -8.63 -10.20 -5.49
CA PHE A 74 -9.45 -11.19 -6.18
C PHE A 74 -9.24 -11.15 -7.69
N TYR A 75 -9.36 -9.98 -8.31
CA TYR A 75 -9.11 -9.79 -9.75
C TYR A 75 -7.72 -10.29 -10.14
N LEU A 76 -6.72 -9.89 -9.36
CA LEU A 76 -5.35 -10.30 -9.60
C LEU A 76 -5.17 -11.82 -9.46
N GLY A 77 -5.83 -12.43 -8.48
CA GLY A 77 -5.87 -13.89 -8.32
C GLY A 77 -6.46 -14.63 -9.53
N LEU A 78 -7.40 -14.03 -10.27
CA LEU A 78 -7.96 -14.59 -11.51
C LEU A 78 -6.96 -14.52 -12.68
N GLU A 79 -6.03 -13.58 -12.67
CA GLU A 79 -5.03 -13.40 -13.73
C GLU A 79 -3.84 -14.38 -13.58
N PHE A 80 -3.65 -14.95 -12.38
CA PHE A 80 -2.52 -15.82 -12.09
C PHE A 80 -2.77 -17.31 -12.25
N SER A 81 -1.71 -17.99 -12.68
CA SER A 81 -1.69 -19.44 -12.75
C SER A 81 -1.14 -20.01 -11.45
N VAL A 82 -2.00 -20.67 -10.67
CA VAL A 82 -1.59 -21.46 -9.50
C VAL A 82 -0.50 -22.48 -9.87
N SER A 83 -0.57 -23.07 -11.07
CA SER A 83 0.43 -24.02 -11.54
C SER A 83 1.82 -23.39 -11.71
N ARG A 84 1.90 -22.17 -12.23
CA ARG A 84 3.19 -21.47 -12.37
C ARG A 84 3.73 -20.98 -11.02
N LEU A 85 2.85 -20.57 -10.10
CA LEU A 85 3.24 -20.23 -8.73
C LEU A 85 3.89 -21.43 -8.01
N ILE A 86 3.29 -22.62 -8.11
CA ILE A 86 3.84 -23.85 -7.52
C ILE A 86 5.20 -24.19 -8.13
N LYS A 87 5.34 -24.08 -9.47
CA LYS A 87 6.64 -24.30 -10.15
C LYS A 87 7.73 -23.33 -9.68
N SER A 88 7.34 -22.10 -9.35
CA SER A 88 8.24 -21.06 -8.83
C SER A 88 8.48 -21.13 -7.31
N GLY A 89 7.84 -22.06 -6.60
CA GLY A 89 7.85 -22.12 -5.13
C GLY A 89 9.24 -22.15 -4.49
N ARG A 90 10.20 -22.90 -5.06
CA ARG A 90 11.59 -22.91 -4.55
C ARG A 90 12.26 -21.53 -4.69
N SER A 91 12.04 -20.86 -5.82
CA SER A 91 12.58 -19.52 -6.06
C SER A 91 11.97 -18.50 -5.10
N ILE A 92 10.65 -18.61 -4.85
CA ILE A 92 9.93 -17.77 -3.90
C ILE A 92 10.44 -17.97 -2.48
N VAL A 93 10.59 -19.20 -2.01
CA VAL A 93 11.08 -19.47 -0.64
C VAL A 93 12.51 -18.96 -0.46
N VAL A 94 13.39 -19.21 -1.43
CA VAL A 94 14.79 -18.74 -1.35
C VAL A 94 14.85 -17.21 -1.45
N GLY A 95 14.19 -16.62 -2.45
CA GLY A 95 14.17 -15.18 -2.67
C GLY A 95 13.51 -14.43 -1.51
N GLY A 96 12.39 -14.94 -1.00
CA GLY A 96 11.68 -14.39 0.15
C GLY A 96 12.50 -14.50 1.44
N SER A 97 13.17 -15.63 1.68
CA SER A 97 14.06 -15.76 2.85
C SER A 97 15.22 -14.78 2.79
N ILE A 98 15.83 -14.59 1.61
CA ILE A 98 16.89 -13.60 1.41
C ILE A 98 16.35 -12.19 1.61
N TYR A 99 15.19 -11.88 1.02
CA TYR A 99 14.53 -10.58 1.17
C TYR A 99 14.27 -10.24 2.64
N ILE A 100 13.66 -11.16 3.39
CA ILE A 100 13.37 -10.99 4.82
C ILE A 100 14.67 -10.82 5.59
N ALA A 101 15.66 -11.70 5.38
CA ALA A 101 16.92 -11.67 6.11
C ALA A 101 17.68 -10.35 5.89
N VAL A 102 17.76 -9.87 4.65
CA VAL A 102 18.44 -8.63 4.30
C VAL A 102 17.72 -7.43 4.94
N ASN A 103 16.41 -7.29 4.74
CA ASN A 103 15.67 -6.14 5.29
C ASN A 103 15.65 -6.14 6.82
N PHE A 104 15.48 -7.31 7.43
CA PHE A 104 15.53 -7.47 8.88
C PHE A 104 16.91 -7.08 9.43
N ALA A 105 17.99 -7.61 8.85
CA ALA A 105 19.36 -7.33 9.31
C ALA A 105 19.75 -5.86 9.14
N LEU A 106 19.39 -5.24 8.00
CA LEU A 106 19.65 -3.82 7.74
C LEU A 106 18.94 -2.92 8.76
N SER A 107 17.67 -3.18 9.03
CA SER A 107 16.88 -2.40 9.98
C SER A 107 17.32 -2.63 11.43
N LEU A 108 17.64 -3.89 11.78
CA LEU A 108 18.23 -4.24 13.08
C LEU A 108 19.54 -3.48 13.31
N GLY A 109 20.45 -3.50 12.33
CA GLY A 109 21.73 -2.79 12.40
C GLY A 109 21.55 -1.28 12.50
N TYR A 110 20.69 -0.70 11.65
CA TYR A 110 20.42 0.74 11.65
C TYR A 110 19.85 1.22 12.98
N ALA A 111 18.80 0.57 13.50
CA ALA A 111 18.17 0.96 14.76
C ALA A 111 19.10 0.75 15.97
N ALA A 112 19.92 -0.32 15.96
CA ALA A 112 20.91 -0.55 17.00
C ALA A 112 22.02 0.53 16.99
N LEU A 113 22.47 0.98 15.82
CA LEU A 113 23.45 2.07 15.68
C LEU A 113 22.92 3.41 16.19
N LEU A 114 21.61 3.63 16.13
CA LEU A 114 20.94 4.80 16.72
C LEU A 114 20.75 4.69 18.25
N GLY A 115 21.16 3.56 18.85
CA GLY A 115 21.06 3.34 20.30
C GLY A 115 19.63 3.06 20.78
N TRP A 116 18.74 2.60 19.90
CA TRP A 116 17.36 2.31 20.28
C TRP A 116 17.29 1.13 21.26
N PRO A 117 16.33 1.12 22.20
CA PRO A 117 16.03 -0.04 23.03
C PRO A 117 15.74 -1.29 22.19
N LEU A 118 16.16 -2.46 22.67
CA LEU A 118 16.02 -3.74 21.93
C LEU A 118 14.58 -3.99 21.43
N LYS A 119 13.58 -3.64 22.23
CA LYS A 119 12.16 -3.80 21.84
C LYS A 119 11.81 -2.97 20.60
N GLU A 120 12.26 -1.72 20.54
CA GLU A 120 12.03 -0.80 19.42
C GLU A 120 12.82 -1.23 18.19
N VAL A 121 14.05 -1.68 18.37
CA VAL A 121 14.89 -2.27 17.31
C VAL A 121 14.19 -3.47 16.66
N LEU A 122 13.66 -4.39 17.47
CA LEU A 122 12.95 -5.56 16.97
C LEU A 122 11.64 -5.20 16.26
N VAL A 123 10.91 -4.19 16.74
CA VAL A 123 9.71 -3.68 16.07
C VAL A 123 10.07 -3.08 14.71
N ALA A 124 11.11 -2.24 14.65
CA ALA A 124 11.57 -1.64 13.40
C ALA A 124 12.00 -2.71 12.40
N ALA A 125 12.80 -3.69 12.85
CA ALA A 125 13.25 -4.80 12.02
C ALA A 125 12.08 -5.64 11.48
N GLY A 126 11.08 -5.92 12.33
CA GLY A 126 9.88 -6.65 11.95
C GLY A 126 9.03 -5.92 10.89
N ILE A 127 8.80 -4.61 11.06
CA ILE A 127 8.00 -3.81 10.12
C ILE A 127 8.69 -3.73 8.75
N THR A 128 10.02 -3.55 8.72
CA THR A 128 10.77 -3.43 7.47
C THR A 128 10.98 -4.76 6.75
N ALA A 129 10.88 -5.89 7.45
CA ALA A 129 11.17 -7.21 6.88
C ALA A 129 10.09 -7.73 5.92
N ILE A 130 8.90 -7.13 5.94
CA ILE A 130 7.71 -7.63 5.22
C ILE A 130 7.30 -6.64 4.13
N SER A 131 6.91 -7.16 2.96
CA SER A 131 6.33 -6.39 1.87
C SER A 131 4.80 -6.45 1.89
N SER A 132 4.13 -5.43 1.35
CA SER A 132 2.66 -5.42 1.18
C SER A 132 2.26 -5.96 -0.19
N SER A 133 1.71 -7.17 -0.25
CA SER A 133 1.26 -7.78 -1.50
C SER A 133 0.15 -6.96 -2.20
N ALA A 134 -0.73 -6.30 -1.44
CA ALA A 134 -1.80 -5.47 -2.00
C ALA A 134 -1.28 -4.20 -2.69
N ILE A 135 -0.28 -3.54 -2.11
CA ILE A 135 0.35 -2.36 -2.74
C ILE A 135 1.14 -2.80 -3.98
N VAL A 136 1.94 -3.88 -3.87
CA VAL A 136 2.70 -4.42 -4.98
C VAL A 136 1.78 -4.82 -6.14
N ALA A 137 0.69 -5.53 -5.84
CA ALA A 137 -0.36 -5.86 -6.79
C ALA A 137 -0.90 -4.61 -7.51
N LYS A 138 -1.23 -3.57 -6.74
CA LYS A 138 -1.74 -2.31 -7.31
C LYS A 138 -0.71 -1.65 -8.23
N VAL A 139 0.55 -1.63 -7.84
CA VAL A 139 1.65 -1.07 -8.64
C VAL A 139 1.82 -1.84 -9.95
N LEU A 140 1.82 -3.18 -9.91
CA LEU A 140 1.92 -4.01 -11.11
C LEU A 140 0.73 -3.82 -12.05
N PHE A 141 -0.47 -3.69 -11.51
CA PHE A 141 -1.68 -3.38 -12.28
C PHE A 141 -1.60 -1.99 -12.93
N ASP A 142 -1.26 -0.95 -12.16
CA ASP A 142 -1.16 0.43 -12.65
C ASP A 142 -0.11 0.57 -13.77
N LEU A 143 1.01 -0.15 -13.63
CA LEU A 143 2.11 -0.14 -14.59
C LEU A 143 1.93 -1.16 -15.72
N ARG A 144 0.80 -1.89 -15.76
CA ARG A 144 0.49 -2.92 -16.78
C ARG A 144 1.56 -4.01 -16.89
N ARG A 145 2.08 -4.47 -15.75
CA ARG A 145 3.11 -5.52 -15.65
C ARG A 145 2.57 -6.85 -15.14
N THR A 146 1.25 -6.99 -14.97
CA THR A 146 0.63 -8.21 -14.43
C THR A 146 0.97 -9.48 -15.21
N ALA A 147 1.09 -9.38 -16.54
CA ALA A 147 1.43 -10.49 -17.42
C ALA A 147 2.94 -10.80 -17.52
N ASN A 148 3.80 -10.04 -16.84
CA ASN A 148 5.24 -10.25 -16.93
C ASN A 148 5.71 -11.52 -16.20
N PRO A 149 6.77 -12.20 -16.67
CA PRO A 149 7.28 -13.42 -16.05
C PRO A 149 7.70 -13.24 -14.57
N GLU A 150 8.23 -12.07 -14.21
CA GLU A 150 8.69 -11.78 -12.85
C GLU A 150 7.54 -11.54 -11.85
N THR A 151 6.33 -11.27 -12.32
CA THR A 151 5.21 -10.86 -11.45
C THR A 151 4.83 -11.93 -10.44
N GLU A 152 4.83 -13.20 -10.84
CA GLU A 152 4.49 -14.30 -9.93
C GLU A 152 5.52 -14.46 -8.81
N MET A 153 6.80 -14.20 -9.12
CA MET A 153 7.86 -14.21 -8.11
C MET A 153 7.72 -13.00 -7.17
N ILE A 154 7.48 -11.81 -7.72
CA ILE A 154 7.33 -10.56 -6.95
C ILE A 154 6.15 -10.63 -5.98
N LEU A 155 5.05 -11.28 -6.37
CA LEU A 155 3.86 -11.43 -5.53
C LEU A 155 3.92 -12.60 -4.58
N GLY A 156 4.81 -13.56 -4.83
CA GLY A 156 5.05 -14.70 -3.95
C GLY A 156 5.98 -14.39 -2.78
N ILE A 157 6.81 -13.35 -2.89
CA ILE A 157 7.71 -12.85 -1.84
C ILE A 157 6.93 -11.99 -0.84
#